data_AF-A0A150S1Z5-F1
#
_entry.id   AF-A0A150S1Z5-F1
#
_cell.length_a   1.000
_cell.length_b   1.000
_cell.length_c   1.000
_cell.angle_alpha   90.00
_cell.angle_beta   90.00
_cell.angle_gamma   90.00
#
_symmetry.space_group_name_H-M   'P 1'
#
loop_
_entity.id
_entity.type
_entity.pdbx_description
1 polymer ?
#
loop_
_entity_poly.entity_id
_entity_poly.type
_entity_poly.pdbx_seq_one_letter_code
_entity_poly.pdbx_strand_id
1 'polypeptide(L)'
;MRSVQSSFALVLLTGSLVACGGATPPPAEPDPAEAEAAAPAEKAGGEASEEGAGKKKDDAAAEASKQVPTTCDQQDTMCLPPAAFVKRLCSGFYPDVALSLFAKGTPFTRGYLTRDTEAWNASGGSSSNDKLLFDEEVLILYRRVADTGGMVVSGAGGGYDVLRWDGTCASLMTEEVRLHVPPKPKYAPIPWKSLDQKTRDAFQADEKVGPLIAERRKECKGATMGAVTAKCEKVDKQMGAALIEYVRNGGSLPAPGPLP
;
A
#
# COMPACT_ATOMS: atom_id res chain seq x y z
N MET A 1 50.94 18.42 8.72
CA MET A 1 51.20 19.47 7.72
C MET A 1 50.20 19.31 6.58
N ARG A 2 49.56 20.43 6.15
CA ARG A 2 48.51 20.58 5.09
C ARG A 2 47.14 20.03 5.51
N SER A 3 46.13 20.78 5.97
CA SER A 3 45.59 22.13 5.69
C SER A 3 45.12 22.34 4.25
N VAL A 4 43.80 22.23 4.03
CA VAL A 4 43.04 23.00 3.04
C VAL A 4 41.67 23.31 3.64
N GLN A 5 41.50 24.55 4.10
CA GLN A 5 40.22 25.20 4.37
C GLN A 5 39.58 25.56 3.02
N SER A 6 38.27 25.41 2.90
CA SER A 6 37.51 26.14 1.88
C SER A 6 36.25 26.71 2.50
N SER A 7 36.33 28.02 2.75
CA SER A 7 35.27 28.89 3.20
C SER A 7 34.32 29.17 2.02
N PHE A 8 33.01 29.02 2.21
CA PHE A 8 32.03 29.72 1.39
C PHE A 8 31.17 30.59 2.30
N ALA A 9 31.27 31.89 2.05
CA ALA A 9 30.65 32.95 2.80
C ALA A 9 29.19 33.16 2.36
N LEU A 10 28.37 33.42 3.37
CA LEU A 10 26.98 33.85 3.36
C LEU A 10 26.93 35.39 3.33
N VAL A 11 26.19 36.01 2.40
CA VAL A 11 25.67 37.41 2.37
C VAL A 11 24.81 37.51 1.08
N LEU A 12 23.64 38.14 0.94
CA LEU A 12 22.57 38.73 1.77
C LEU A 12 21.48 39.22 0.78
N LEU A 13 20.21 39.15 1.19
CA LEU A 13 19.09 40.10 1.00
C LEU A 13 18.88 40.85 -0.35
N THR A 14 17.65 40.73 -0.90
CA THR A 14 16.70 41.80 -1.38
C THR A 14 15.78 41.22 -2.49
N GLY A 15 14.45 41.39 -2.55
CA GLY A 15 13.53 42.19 -1.74
C GLY A 15 12.05 42.09 -2.17
N SER A 16 11.23 42.88 -1.47
CA SER A 16 10.03 43.62 -1.90
C SER A 16 8.73 42.89 -2.30
N LEU A 17 7.81 42.82 -1.32
CA LEU A 17 6.42 43.34 -1.32
C LEU A 17 5.73 43.61 -2.67
N VAL A 18 4.58 42.96 -2.92
CA VAL A 18 3.30 43.63 -3.26
C VAL A 18 2.13 42.82 -2.68
N ALA A 19 1.37 43.47 -1.79
CA ALA A 19 0.06 43.06 -1.34
C ALA A 19 -0.99 44.00 -1.96
N CYS A 20 -2.03 43.44 -2.56
CA CYS A 20 -3.32 44.04 -2.91
C CYS A 20 -4.24 42.83 -3.21
N GLY A 21 -5.40 42.63 -2.61
CA GLY A 21 -6.41 43.60 -2.22
C GLY A 21 -7.64 43.33 -3.10
N GLY A 22 -8.71 42.76 -2.54
CA GLY A 22 -9.96 42.51 -3.26
C GLY A 22 -10.93 41.65 -2.46
N ALA A 23 -11.79 42.30 -1.69
CA ALA A 23 -12.87 41.70 -0.90
C ALA A 23 -14.17 41.52 -1.71
N THR A 24 -14.97 40.56 -1.27
CA THR A 24 -16.30 40.06 -1.66
C THR A 24 -17.42 41.14 -1.66
N PRO A 25 -18.60 40.93 -2.30
CA PRO A 25 -19.66 40.07 -1.73
C PRO A 25 -20.52 39.25 -2.75
N PRO A 26 -21.30 38.25 -2.27
CA PRO A 26 -22.40 37.57 -3.01
C PRO A 26 -23.69 38.41 -2.87
N PRO A 27 -24.95 37.93 -3.08
CA PRO A 27 -25.55 36.82 -3.85
C PRO A 27 -26.66 37.32 -4.82
N ALA A 28 -27.36 36.44 -5.54
CA ALA A 28 -28.77 36.62 -5.91
C ALA A 28 -29.46 35.30 -6.34
N GLU A 29 -30.20 34.69 -5.42
CA GLU A 29 -31.56 34.14 -5.63
C GLU A 29 -32.52 35.09 -4.87
N PRO A 30 -33.85 35.15 -5.08
CA PRO A 30 -34.80 34.18 -5.66
C PRO A 30 -35.68 34.82 -6.78
N ASP A 31 -36.69 34.20 -7.40
CA ASP A 31 -38.03 33.82 -6.87
C ASP A 31 -38.95 33.47 -8.09
N PRO A 32 -40.27 33.20 -7.98
CA PRO A 32 -40.88 31.87 -7.81
C PRO A 32 -41.94 31.51 -8.90
N ALA A 33 -42.52 30.32 -8.68
CA ALA A 33 -43.90 29.93 -8.99
C ALA A 33 -44.25 29.54 -10.43
N GLU A 34 -44.53 28.25 -10.62
CA GLU A 34 -45.91 27.86 -10.88
C GLU A 34 -46.21 26.49 -10.27
N ALA A 35 -47.30 26.45 -9.50
CA ALA A 35 -47.85 25.27 -8.89
C ALA A 35 -48.81 24.62 -9.87
N GLU A 36 -48.76 23.30 -10.02
CA GLU A 36 -49.97 22.55 -10.29
C GLU A 36 -49.98 21.24 -9.49
N ALA A 37 -51.04 21.14 -8.70
CA ALA A 37 -51.37 20.03 -7.83
C ALA A 37 -52.07 18.93 -8.64
N ALA A 38 -51.70 17.67 -8.38
CA ALA A 38 -52.65 16.57 -8.48
C ALA A 38 -52.32 15.54 -7.39
N ALA A 39 -53.32 15.30 -6.55
CA ALA A 39 -53.30 14.41 -5.39
C ALA A 39 -53.43 12.92 -5.82
N PRO A 40 -53.33 11.97 -4.86
CA PRO A 40 -52.75 10.64 -5.05
C PRO A 40 -53.75 9.57 -5.49
N ALA A 41 -53.22 8.49 -6.07
CA ALA A 41 -53.91 7.21 -6.15
C ALA A 41 -53.14 6.15 -5.35
N GLU A 42 -53.70 5.79 -4.21
CA GLU A 42 -53.38 4.55 -3.51
C GLU A 42 -53.61 3.35 -4.44
N LYS A 43 -52.61 2.46 -4.51
CA LYS A 43 -52.87 1.03 -4.65
C LYS A 43 -52.02 0.27 -3.64
N ALA A 44 -52.68 -0.12 -2.56
CA ALA A 44 -52.30 -1.28 -1.79
C ALA A 44 -52.43 -2.52 -2.67
N GLY A 45 -51.36 -3.29 -2.73
CA GLY A 45 -51.29 -4.60 -3.36
C GLY A 45 -50.01 -5.25 -2.86
N GLY A 46 -50.11 -5.90 -1.71
CA GLY A 46 -48.99 -6.64 -1.14
C GLY A 46 -48.66 -7.84 -2.01
N GLU A 47 -47.38 -8.04 -2.28
CA GLU A 47 -46.80 -9.34 -2.53
C GLU A 47 -45.49 -9.47 -1.77
N ALA A 48 -45.31 -10.67 -1.25
CA ALA A 48 -44.34 -11.08 -0.27
C ALA A 48 -42.89 -10.86 -0.72
N SER A 49 -42.13 -10.18 0.15
CA SER A 49 -40.88 -10.68 0.72
C SER A 49 -39.85 -11.30 -0.25
N GLU A 50 -39.14 -10.45 -0.99
CA GLU A 50 -37.78 -10.73 -1.51
C GLU A 50 -36.69 -9.81 -0.92
N GLU A 51 -36.98 -9.04 0.14
CA GLU A 51 -36.00 -8.13 0.76
C GLU A 51 -34.96 -8.81 1.67
N GLY A 52 -35.03 -10.13 1.87
CA GLY A 52 -34.13 -10.87 2.75
C GLY A 52 -32.85 -11.41 2.08
N ALA A 53 -32.81 -11.50 0.74
CA ALA A 53 -31.72 -12.17 0.02
C ALA A 53 -30.61 -11.21 -0.44
N GLY A 54 -30.94 -9.96 -0.78
CA GLY A 54 -29.98 -8.94 -1.21
C GLY A 54 -29.05 -8.48 -0.08
N LYS A 55 -29.65 -8.08 1.05
CA LYS A 55 -28.91 -7.55 2.20
C LYS A 55 -27.91 -8.57 2.79
N LYS A 56 -28.30 -9.85 2.86
CA LYS A 56 -27.44 -10.92 3.38
C LYS A 56 -26.27 -11.26 2.45
N LYS A 57 -26.43 -11.07 1.14
CA LYS A 57 -25.37 -11.29 0.14
C LYS A 57 -24.37 -10.13 0.12
N ASP A 58 -24.87 -8.90 0.26
CA ASP A 58 -24.03 -7.70 0.34
C ASP A 58 -23.20 -7.67 1.64
N ASP A 59 -23.80 -8.05 2.77
CA ASP A 59 -23.08 -8.18 4.05
C ASP A 59 -22.00 -9.28 3.99
N ALA A 60 -22.29 -10.43 3.36
CA ALA A 60 -21.32 -11.52 3.20
C ALA A 60 -20.14 -11.13 2.28
N ALA A 61 -20.41 -10.41 1.19
CA ALA A 61 -19.37 -9.91 0.29
C ALA A 61 -18.51 -8.84 0.98
N ALA A 62 -19.11 -7.96 1.78
CA ALA A 62 -18.40 -6.98 2.58
C ALA A 62 -17.49 -7.63 3.62
N GLU A 63 -17.95 -8.66 4.33
CA GLU A 63 -17.11 -9.40 5.28
C GLU A 63 -16.01 -10.22 4.60
N ALA A 64 -16.29 -10.84 3.45
CA ALA A 64 -15.27 -11.54 2.68
C ALA A 64 -14.15 -10.60 2.22
N SER A 65 -14.47 -9.35 1.88
CA SER A 65 -13.46 -8.34 1.49
C SER A 65 -12.53 -7.92 2.63
N LYS A 66 -12.85 -8.26 3.88
CA LYS A 66 -11.98 -8.02 5.05
C LYS A 66 -10.98 -9.15 5.28
N GLN A 67 -11.25 -10.34 4.75
CA GLN A 67 -10.41 -11.52 4.96
C GLN A 67 -9.29 -11.56 3.93
N VAL A 68 -8.12 -12.07 4.34
CA VAL A 68 -6.99 -12.23 3.41
C VAL A 68 -7.32 -13.33 2.41
N PRO A 69 -7.35 -13.04 1.11
CA PRO A 69 -7.73 -13.99 0.09
C PRO A 69 -6.65 -15.08 -0.06
N THR A 70 -7.10 -16.32 -0.26
CA THR A 70 -6.23 -17.46 -0.63
C THR A 70 -6.32 -17.81 -2.12
N THR A 71 -7.32 -17.25 -2.80
CA THR A 71 -7.54 -17.35 -4.25
C THR A 71 -7.40 -15.97 -4.89
N CYS A 72 -7.43 -15.91 -6.21
CA CYS A 72 -7.31 -14.67 -6.95
C CYS A 72 -8.30 -14.61 -8.11
N ASP A 73 -8.50 -13.40 -8.60
CA ASP A 73 -9.17 -13.15 -9.86
C ASP A 73 -8.12 -13.17 -10.98
N GLN A 74 -8.40 -13.95 -12.04
CA GLN A 74 -7.54 -13.97 -13.21
C GLN A 74 -7.81 -12.74 -14.08
N GLN A 75 -6.78 -11.96 -14.35
CA GLN A 75 -6.78 -10.85 -15.28
C GLN A 75 -5.60 -11.01 -16.24
N ASP A 76 -5.91 -11.25 -17.53
CA ASP A 76 -4.93 -11.66 -18.53
C ASP A 76 -4.12 -12.90 -18.09
N THR A 77 -2.83 -12.74 -17.84
CA THR A 77 -1.91 -13.78 -17.33
C THR A 77 -1.60 -13.61 -15.84
N MET A 78 -2.28 -12.68 -15.17
CA MET A 78 -2.03 -12.30 -13.78
C MET A 78 -3.14 -12.79 -12.86
N CYS A 79 -2.72 -13.19 -11.68
CA CYS A 79 -3.57 -13.65 -10.59
C CYS A 79 -3.54 -12.58 -9.50
N LEU A 80 -4.62 -11.80 -9.42
CA LEU A 80 -4.69 -10.60 -8.59
C LEU A 80 -5.68 -10.78 -7.42
N PRO A 81 -5.43 -10.20 -6.24
CA PRO A 81 -6.42 -10.21 -5.16
C PRO A 81 -7.72 -9.51 -5.57
N PRO A 82 -8.88 -9.88 -4.98
CA PRO A 82 -10.15 -9.24 -5.31
C PRO A 82 -10.14 -7.73 -5.08
N ALA A 83 -10.68 -6.96 -6.03
CA ALA A 83 -10.60 -5.49 -6.01
C ALA A 83 -11.17 -4.85 -4.73
N ALA A 84 -12.25 -5.41 -4.17
CA ALA A 84 -12.83 -4.93 -2.91
C ALA A 84 -11.86 -5.08 -1.72
N PHE A 85 -11.11 -6.18 -1.67
CA PHE A 85 -10.08 -6.41 -0.67
C PHE A 85 -8.90 -5.44 -0.88
N VAL A 86 -8.46 -5.25 -2.14
CA VAL A 86 -7.39 -4.31 -2.49
C VAL A 86 -7.71 -2.88 -2.06
N LYS A 87 -8.95 -2.42 -2.25
CA LYS A 87 -9.39 -1.08 -1.83
C LYS A 87 -9.24 -0.88 -0.32
N ARG A 88 -9.59 -1.88 0.49
CA ARG A 88 -9.41 -1.83 1.95
C ARG A 88 -7.93 -1.89 2.32
N LEU A 89 -7.19 -2.83 1.74
CA LEU A 89 -5.76 -3.01 1.98
C LEU A 89 -4.99 -1.72 1.73
N CYS A 90 -5.23 -1.07 0.58
CA CYS A 90 -4.50 0.14 0.20
C CYS A 90 -5.02 1.42 0.81
N SER A 91 -6.06 1.37 1.66
CA SER A 91 -6.52 2.51 2.46
C SER A 91 -5.71 2.71 3.75
N GLY A 92 -4.88 1.73 4.12
CA GLY A 92 -4.10 1.74 5.35
C GLY A 92 -2.71 1.13 5.20
N PHE A 93 -2.20 0.57 6.29
CA PHE A 93 -0.86 0.00 6.41
C PHE A 93 -0.95 -1.32 7.17
N TYR A 94 -0.68 -2.44 6.49
CA TYR A 94 -0.98 -3.78 7.00
C TYR A 94 0.18 -4.76 6.74
N PRO A 95 1.28 -4.66 7.53
CA PRO A 95 2.47 -5.49 7.30
C PRO A 95 2.19 -6.99 7.44
N ASP A 96 1.40 -7.44 8.42
CA ASP A 96 1.06 -8.87 8.59
C ASP A 96 0.27 -9.45 7.41
N VAL A 97 -0.59 -8.62 6.79
CA VAL A 97 -1.33 -9.02 5.57
C VAL A 97 -0.37 -9.14 4.39
N ALA A 98 0.58 -8.20 4.24
CA ALA A 98 1.62 -8.33 3.22
C ALA A 98 2.44 -9.61 3.37
N LEU A 99 2.92 -9.92 4.58
CA LEU A 99 3.65 -11.16 4.84
C LEU A 99 2.84 -12.41 4.43
N SER A 100 1.54 -12.40 4.69
CA SER A 100 0.63 -13.49 4.33
C SER A 100 0.45 -13.62 2.82
N LEU A 101 0.28 -12.51 2.10
CA LEU A 101 0.13 -12.50 0.64
C LEU A 101 1.44 -12.87 -0.08
N PHE A 102 2.58 -12.50 0.49
CA PHE A 102 3.91 -12.88 -0.01
C PHE A 102 4.37 -14.29 0.45
N ALA A 103 3.58 -15.00 1.24
CA ALA A 103 3.94 -16.34 1.69
C ALA A 103 4.14 -17.32 0.52
N LYS A 104 4.96 -18.35 0.74
CA LYS A 104 5.16 -19.42 -0.24
C LYS A 104 3.82 -20.10 -0.57
N GLY A 105 3.59 -20.34 -1.86
CA GLY A 105 2.40 -21.06 -2.34
C GLY A 105 1.16 -20.19 -2.50
N THR A 106 1.22 -18.90 -2.21
CA THR A 106 0.16 -17.97 -2.63
C THR A 106 0.15 -17.83 -4.14
N PRO A 107 -1.02 -17.65 -4.76
CA PRO A 107 -1.14 -17.67 -6.21
C PRO A 107 -0.81 -16.29 -6.84
N PHE A 108 -0.67 -15.24 -6.02
CA PHE A 108 -0.62 -13.86 -6.47
C PHE A 108 0.61 -13.52 -7.31
N THR A 109 0.38 -12.73 -8.36
CA THR A 109 1.45 -12.31 -9.26
C THR A 109 2.42 -11.35 -8.58
N ARG A 110 3.71 -11.67 -8.69
CA ARG A 110 4.82 -10.83 -8.25
C ARG A 110 5.32 -9.95 -9.39
N GLY A 111 5.69 -8.72 -9.06
CA GLY A 111 6.37 -7.78 -9.94
C GLY A 111 7.71 -7.39 -9.35
N TYR A 112 8.60 -6.89 -10.20
CA TYR A 112 9.92 -6.41 -9.82
C TYR A 112 10.19 -5.06 -10.47
N LEU A 113 10.77 -4.15 -9.72
CA LEU A 113 11.00 -2.80 -10.24
C LEU A 113 12.15 -2.74 -11.25
N THR A 114 11.95 -1.92 -12.29
CA THR A 114 12.93 -1.70 -13.36
C THR A 114 13.76 -0.42 -13.16
N ARG A 115 13.43 0.39 -12.15
CA ARG A 115 14.14 1.63 -11.75
C ARG A 115 13.78 2.01 -10.32
N ASP A 116 14.50 2.97 -9.75
CA ASP A 116 14.09 3.59 -8.49
C ASP A 116 12.92 4.55 -8.75
N THR A 117 11.84 4.45 -7.96
CA THR A 117 10.60 5.22 -8.15
C THR A 117 10.10 5.76 -6.80
N GLU A 118 9.49 6.95 -6.79
CA GLU A 118 8.87 7.50 -5.58
C GLU A 118 7.66 6.67 -5.16
N ALA A 119 7.52 6.42 -3.86
CA ALA A 119 6.34 5.74 -3.34
C ALA A 119 5.17 6.71 -3.22
N TRP A 120 4.20 6.57 -4.14
CA TRP A 120 2.94 7.29 -4.12
C TRP A 120 1.78 6.29 -4.29
N ASN A 121 0.63 6.53 -3.67
CA ASN A 121 -0.51 5.62 -3.69
C ASN A 121 -1.73 6.33 -4.30
N ALA A 122 -2.06 6.00 -5.54
CA ALA A 122 -3.20 6.59 -6.25
C ALA A 122 -4.57 6.09 -5.75
N SER A 123 -4.60 5.11 -4.84
CA SER A 123 -5.83 4.56 -4.25
C SER A 123 -6.23 5.25 -2.94
N GLY A 124 -5.49 6.29 -2.52
CA GLY A 124 -5.92 7.23 -1.48
C GLY A 124 -5.57 6.85 -0.04
N GLY A 125 -4.70 5.86 0.18
CA GLY A 125 -4.14 5.55 1.50
C GLY A 125 -2.68 5.97 1.66
N SER A 126 -2.08 5.58 2.79
CA SER A 126 -0.68 5.88 3.07
C SER A 126 0.25 5.24 2.03
N SER A 127 1.23 6.01 1.56
CA SER A 127 2.41 5.48 0.89
C SER A 127 3.60 5.53 1.85
N SER A 128 4.60 4.69 1.60
CA SER A 128 5.88 4.79 2.30
C SER A 128 6.58 6.11 1.97
N ASN A 129 7.38 6.63 2.90
CA ASN A 129 8.28 7.75 2.62
C ASN A 129 9.57 7.30 1.91
N ASP A 130 9.82 6.00 1.88
CA ASP A 130 10.99 5.43 1.22
C ASP A 130 10.68 5.17 -0.25
N LYS A 131 11.64 5.50 -1.13
CA LYS A 131 11.57 5.11 -2.53
C LYS A 131 11.45 3.61 -2.68
N LEU A 132 10.78 3.18 -3.74
CA LEU A 132 10.91 1.82 -4.21
C LEU A 132 12.20 1.69 -5.02
N LEU A 133 12.94 0.62 -4.81
CA LEU A 133 14.27 0.44 -5.39
C LEU A 133 14.26 -0.46 -6.63
N PHE A 134 15.21 -0.27 -7.54
CA PHE A 134 15.49 -1.20 -8.63
C PHE A 134 15.64 -2.64 -8.09
N ASP A 135 15.00 -3.61 -8.75
CA ASP A 135 14.86 -5.00 -8.34
C ASP A 135 14.04 -5.26 -7.08
N GLU A 136 13.39 -4.25 -6.50
CA GLU A 136 12.48 -4.46 -5.38
C GLU A 136 11.29 -5.33 -5.85
N GLU A 137 11.08 -6.41 -5.11
CA GLU A 137 9.92 -7.28 -5.27
C GLU A 137 8.68 -6.63 -4.66
N VAL A 138 7.61 -6.62 -5.43
CA VAL A 138 6.28 -6.17 -5.04
C VAL A 138 5.24 -7.22 -5.47
N LEU A 139 4.05 -7.17 -4.88
CA LEU A 139 2.92 -7.99 -5.30
C LEU A 139 1.97 -7.09 -6.10
N ILE A 140 1.59 -7.51 -7.30
CA ILE A 140 0.68 -6.73 -8.15
C ILE A 140 -0.73 -6.92 -7.61
N LEU A 141 -1.37 -5.82 -7.23
CA LEU A 141 -2.71 -5.80 -6.64
C LEU A 141 -3.80 -5.52 -7.67
N TYR A 142 -3.52 -4.59 -8.58
CA TYR A 142 -4.50 -4.14 -9.56
C TYR A 142 -3.80 -3.64 -10.83
N ARG A 143 -4.37 -3.93 -12.00
CA ARG A 143 -3.95 -3.37 -13.28
C ARG A 143 -4.85 -2.18 -13.63
N ARG A 144 -4.30 -0.98 -13.63
CA ARG A 144 -4.97 0.22 -14.13
C ARG A 144 -4.94 0.19 -15.65
N VAL A 145 -6.12 0.19 -16.26
CA VAL A 145 -6.27 0.39 -17.70
C VAL A 145 -6.53 1.88 -17.92
N ALA A 146 -5.80 2.50 -18.85
CA ALA A 146 -6.06 3.89 -19.20
C ALA A 146 -7.42 3.98 -19.92
N ASP A 147 -8.36 4.75 -19.36
CA ASP A 147 -9.60 5.07 -20.05
C ASP A 147 -9.31 6.14 -21.11
N THR A 148 -8.95 5.67 -22.29
CA THR A 148 -8.52 6.55 -23.38
C THR A 148 -9.69 7.10 -24.20
N GLY A 149 -10.94 6.67 -23.95
CA GLY A 149 -12.11 7.16 -24.71
C GLY A 149 -11.96 7.07 -26.24
N GLY A 150 -11.08 6.19 -26.74
CA GLY A 150 -10.72 6.07 -28.17
C GLY A 150 -9.55 6.95 -28.64
N MET A 151 -9.03 7.85 -27.82
CA MET A 151 -7.84 8.67 -28.11
C MET A 151 -6.57 8.00 -27.57
N VAL A 152 -5.84 7.31 -28.44
CA VAL A 152 -4.52 6.74 -28.09
C VAL A 152 -3.50 7.87 -27.94
N VAL A 153 -3.31 8.35 -26.71
CA VAL A 153 -2.16 9.21 -26.40
C VAL A 153 -0.94 8.32 -26.18
N SER A 154 0.08 8.49 -27.01
CA SER A 154 1.38 7.83 -26.84
C SER A 154 1.91 8.14 -25.44
N GLY A 155 1.97 7.15 -24.56
CA GLY A 155 2.35 7.32 -23.15
C GLY A 155 1.21 7.28 -22.13
N ALA A 156 -0.06 7.17 -22.56
CA ALA A 156 -1.17 6.75 -21.71
C ALA A 156 -1.10 5.24 -21.43
N GLY A 157 0.07 4.79 -20.97
CA GLY A 157 0.26 3.44 -20.46
C GLY A 157 -0.60 3.27 -19.22
N GLY A 158 -1.23 2.10 -19.09
CA GLY A 158 -1.79 1.69 -17.83
C GLY A 158 -0.75 1.67 -16.71
N GLY A 159 -1.17 1.31 -15.52
CA GLY A 159 -0.29 1.19 -14.36
C GLY A 159 -0.63 -0.02 -13.51
N TYR A 160 0.13 -0.18 -12.44
CA TYR A 160 -0.13 -1.17 -11.42
C TYR A 160 -0.31 -0.48 -10.07
N ASP A 161 -1.29 -0.92 -9.30
CA ASP A 161 -1.19 -0.78 -7.85
C ASP A 161 -0.47 -2.02 -7.32
N VAL A 162 0.47 -1.81 -6.42
CA VAL A 162 1.34 -2.86 -5.88
C VAL A 162 1.40 -2.78 -4.37
N LEU A 163 1.62 -3.93 -3.74
CA LEU A 163 1.91 -4.07 -2.31
C LEU A 163 3.41 -4.28 -2.12
N ARG A 164 4.00 -3.55 -1.18
CA ARG A 164 5.38 -3.75 -0.74
C ARG A 164 5.43 -4.70 0.46
N TRP A 165 6.61 -5.28 0.69
CA TRP A 165 6.86 -6.16 1.85
C TRP A 165 6.64 -5.48 3.21
N ASP A 166 6.69 -4.16 3.27
CA ASP A 166 6.43 -3.38 4.49
C ASP A 166 4.93 -3.22 4.80
N GLY A 167 4.03 -3.60 3.90
CA GLY A 167 2.58 -3.44 4.09
C GLY A 167 2.00 -2.14 3.53
N THR A 168 2.80 -1.32 2.83
CA THR A 168 2.31 -0.13 2.12
C THR A 168 1.96 -0.45 0.66
N CYS A 169 0.97 0.28 0.12
CA CYS A 169 0.68 0.26 -1.31
C CYS A 169 1.41 1.38 -2.05
N ALA A 170 1.71 1.14 -3.32
CA ALA A 170 2.21 2.15 -4.26
C ALA A 170 1.57 1.97 -5.64
N SER A 171 1.58 3.02 -6.45
CA SER A 171 1.14 3.02 -7.83
C SER A 171 2.34 3.22 -8.75
N LEU A 172 2.45 2.39 -9.78
CA LEU A 172 3.57 2.34 -10.71
C LEU A 172 3.06 2.39 -12.15
N MET A 173 3.86 2.94 -13.05
CA MET A 173 3.62 2.84 -14.49
C MET A 173 3.96 1.43 -14.99
N THR A 174 3.38 1.03 -16.13
CA THR A 174 3.61 -0.33 -16.68
C THR A 174 5.10 -0.62 -16.88
N GLU A 175 5.86 0.34 -17.38
CA GLU A 175 7.30 0.22 -17.65
C GLU A 175 8.19 0.19 -16.42
N GLU A 176 7.65 0.52 -15.24
CA GLU A 176 8.35 0.48 -13.95
C GLU A 176 8.34 -0.92 -13.34
N VAL A 177 7.53 -1.83 -13.88
CA VAL A 177 7.37 -3.20 -13.39
C VAL A 177 7.72 -4.22 -14.48
N ARG A 178 8.51 -5.22 -14.11
CA ARG A 178 8.72 -6.44 -14.90
C ARG A 178 8.22 -7.66 -14.13
N LEU A 179 7.79 -8.69 -14.87
CA LEU A 179 7.34 -9.95 -14.28
C LEU A 179 8.45 -10.99 -14.16
N HIS A 180 9.59 -10.79 -14.84
CA HIS A 180 10.72 -11.70 -14.75
C HIS A 180 11.49 -11.46 -13.44
N VAL A 181 11.73 -12.55 -12.71
CA VAL A 181 12.42 -12.54 -11.42
C VAL A 181 13.89 -12.14 -11.61
N PRO A 182 14.38 -11.08 -10.94
CA PRO A 182 15.80 -10.74 -10.95
C PRO A 182 16.64 -11.80 -10.20
N PRO A 183 17.95 -11.92 -10.48
CA PRO A 183 18.82 -12.86 -9.76
C PRO A 183 18.85 -12.67 -8.25
N LYS A 184 18.70 -11.42 -7.78
CA LYS A 184 18.66 -11.07 -6.36
C LYS A 184 17.62 -9.97 -6.11
N PRO A 185 16.32 -10.35 -5.96
CA PRO A 185 15.28 -9.37 -5.68
C PRO A 185 15.54 -8.66 -4.36
N LYS A 186 15.40 -7.33 -4.37
CA LYS A 186 15.35 -6.52 -3.15
C LYS A 186 13.95 -6.56 -2.56
N TYR A 187 13.78 -5.97 -1.38
CA TYR A 187 12.52 -5.93 -0.66
C TYR A 187 12.49 -4.67 0.22
N ALA A 188 11.29 -4.14 0.45
CA ALA A 188 11.08 -3.12 1.47
C ALA A 188 11.39 -3.70 2.87
N PRO A 189 11.99 -2.90 3.78
CA PRO A 189 12.24 -3.34 5.14
C PRO A 189 10.95 -3.69 5.88
N ILE A 190 10.90 -4.86 6.53
CA ILE A 190 9.72 -5.25 7.32
C ILE A 190 9.68 -4.41 8.61
N PRO A 191 8.57 -3.70 8.89
CA PRO A 191 8.44 -2.82 10.06
C PRO A 191 8.18 -3.65 11.32
N TRP A 192 9.24 -4.24 11.89
CA TRP A 192 9.16 -5.19 13.02
C TRP A 192 8.25 -4.75 14.18
N LYS A 193 8.28 -3.45 14.54
CA LYS A 193 7.46 -2.91 15.64
C LYS A 193 5.97 -2.85 15.32
N SER A 194 5.62 -2.77 14.05
CA SER A 194 4.24 -2.64 13.56
C SER A 194 3.57 -3.99 13.30
N LEU A 195 4.33 -5.09 13.34
CA LEU A 195 3.77 -6.44 13.25
C LEU A 195 2.90 -6.76 14.47
N ASP A 196 1.93 -7.64 14.29
CA ASP A 196 1.15 -8.19 15.41
C ASP A 196 2.05 -8.98 16.38
N GLN A 197 1.67 -9.02 17.66
CA GLN A 197 2.43 -9.76 18.68
C GLN A 197 2.55 -11.24 18.32
N LYS A 198 1.45 -11.88 17.89
CA LYS A 198 1.45 -13.29 17.46
C LYS A 198 2.45 -13.57 16.33
N THR A 199 2.60 -12.63 15.39
CA THR A 199 3.52 -12.76 14.26
C THR A 199 4.96 -12.61 14.72
N ARG A 200 5.23 -11.63 15.61
CA ARG A 200 6.54 -11.50 16.25
C ARG A 200 6.92 -12.75 17.05
N ASP A 201 5.98 -13.32 17.79
CA ASP A 201 6.21 -14.54 18.58
C ASP A 201 6.54 -15.73 17.67
N ALA A 202 5.84 -15.87 16.54
CA ALA A 202 6.15 -16.91 15.54
C ALA A 202 7.57 -16.76 14.97
N PHE A 203 8.01 -15.54 14.64
CA PHE A 203 9.38 -15.29 14.20
C PHE A 203 10.42 -15.50 15.31
N GLN A 204 10.08 -15.18 16.56
CA GLN A 204 10.96 -15.41 17.70
C GLN A 204 11.16 -16.89 18.02
N ALA A 205 10.13 -17.71 17.76
CA ALA A 205 10.17 -19.15 17.95
C ALA A 205 10.98 -19.88 16.87
N ASP A 206 11.28 -19.25 15.74
CA ASP A 206 12.09 -19.84 14.69
C ASP A 206 13.58 -19.88 15.05
N GLU A 207 14.23 -21.01 14.74
CA GLU A 207 15.63 -21.27 15.10
C GLU A 207 16.65 -20.36 14.39
N LYS A 208 16.30 -19.81 13.21
CA LYS A 208 17.18 -18.93 12.43
C LYS A 208 16.89 -17.46 12.70
N VAL A 209 15.61 -17.10 12.80
CA VAL A 209 15.17 -15.71 12.95
C VAL A 209 15.23 -15.27 14.43
N GLY A 210 14.86 -16.14 15.38
CA GLY A 210 14.85 -15.84 16.81
C GLY A 210 16.18 -15.29 17.35
N PRO A 211 17.34 -15.90 17.05
CA PRO A 211 18.65 -15.37 17.45
C PRO A 211 18.94 -13.97 16.91
N LEU A 212 18.58 -13.69 15.65
CA LEU A 212 18.77 -12.37 15.03
C LEU A 212 17.89 -11.30 15.70
N ILE A 213 16.66 -11.65 16.08
CA ILE A 213 15.78 -10.74 16.84
C ILE A 213 16.38 -10.43 18.21
N ALA A 214 16.91 -11.45 18.91
CA ALA A 214 17.55 -11.28 20.21
C ALA A 214 18.81 -10.40 20.11
N GLU A 215 19.65 -10.62 19.09
CA GLU A 215 20.83 -9.82 18.80
C GLU A 215 20.45 -8.38 18.47
N ARG A 216 19.45 -8.17 17.61
CA ARG A 216 18.95 -6.83 17.28
C ARG A 216 18.50 -6.09 18.52
N ARG A 217 17.74 -6.74 19.40
CA ARG A 217 17.28 -6.14 20.66
C ARG A 217 18.46 -5.68 21.52
N LYS A 218 19.52 -6.49 21.59
CA LYS A 218 20.76 -6.18 22.34
C LYS A 218 21.52 -5.01 21.74
N GLU A 219 21.76 -5.02 20.43
CA GLU A 219 22.59 -4.03 19.75
C GLU A 219 21.87 -2.70 19.50
N CYS A 220 20.57 -2.75 19.19
CA CYS A 220 19.77 -1.56 18.90
C CYS A 220 19.11 -0.95 20.14
N LYS A 221 19.02 -1.67 21.27
CA LYS A 221 18.37 -1.21 22.52
C LYS A 221 16.98 -0.58 22.33
N GLY A 222 16.24 -1.01 21.31
CA GLY A 222 14.93 -0.46 20.95
C GLY A 222 14.93 0.83 20.13
N ALA A 223 16.10 1.40 19.81
CA ALA A 223 16.23 2.51 18.87
C ALA A 223 15.78 2.08 17.47
N THR A 224 14.89 2.87 16.87
CA THR A 224 14.40 2.68 15.50
C THR A 224 14.56 3.92 14.63
N MET A 225 15.02 5.03 15.20
CA MET A 225 15.28 6.29 14.50
C MET A 225 16.47 7.00 15.16
N GLY A 226 17.24 7.75 14.39
CA GLY A 226 18.43 8.47 14.86
C GLY A 226 19.75 7.72 14.62
N ALA A 227 20.85 8.26 15.17
CA ALA A 227 22.18 7.68 15.04
C ALA A 227 22.30 6.35 15.81
N VAL A 228 21.87 5.27 15.16
CA VAL A 228 22.10 3.90 15.61
C VAL A 228 23.54 3.50 15.31
N THR A 229 24.06 2.52 16.03
CA THR A 229 25.40 2.01 15.75
C THR A 229 25.41 1.26 14.41
N ALA A 230 26.54 1.26 13.70
CA ALA A 230 26.69 0.48 12.46
C ALA A 230 26.41 -1.03 12.67
N LYS A 231 26.63 -1.52 13.89
CA LYS A 231 26.26 -2.89 14.29
C LYS A 231 24.75 -3.09 14.30
N CYS A 232 24.00 -2.17 14.90
CA CYS A 232 22.54 -2.22 14.90
C CYS A 232 21.99 -2.23 13.47
N GLU A 233 22.47 -1.35 12.58
CA GLU A 233 22.02 -1.32 11.18
C GLU A 233 22.31 -2.64 10.44
N LYS A 234 23.48 -3.23 10.68
CA LYS A 234 23.86 -4.51 10.10
C LYS A 234 22.93 -5.63 10.56
N VAL A 235 22.68 -5.74 11.86
CA VAL A 235 21.81 -6.76 12.44
C VAL A 235 20.36 -6.56 12.02
N ASP A 236 19.90 -5.31 11.91
CA ASP A 236 18.56 -4.98 11.40
C ASP A 236 18.38 -5.45 9.94
N LYS A 237 19.36 -5.18 9.07
CA LYS A 237 19.37 -5.69 7.69
C LYS A 237 19.39 -7.22 7.62
N GLN A 238 20.18 -7.87 8.47
CA GLN A 238 20.25 -9.33 8.54
C GLN A 238 18.93 -9.94 9.05
N MET A 239 18.33 -9.34 10.07
CA MET A 239 17.01 -9.75 10.57
C MET A 239 15.96 -9.59 9.47
N GLY A 240 15.92 -8.44 8.77
CA GLY A 240 15.02 -8.23 7.65
C GLY A 240 15.15 -9.30 6.55
N ALA A 241 16.38 -9.64 6.16
CA ALA A 241 16.65 -10.72 5.21
C ALA A 241 16.11 -12.08 5.69
N ALA A 242 16.37 -12.43 6.95
CA ALA A 242 15.95 -13.70 7.53
C ALA A 242 14.42 -13.81 7.63
N LEU A 243 13.72 -12.71 7.95
CA LEU A 243 12.26 -12.66 7.96
C LEU A 243 11.70 -12.94 6.55
N ILE A 244 12.23 -12.28 5.52
CA ILE A 244 11.82 -12.50 4.12
C ILE A 244 12.06 -13.94 3.69
N GLU A 245 13.24 -14.50 4.02
CA GLU A 245 13.56 -15.90 3.71
C GLU A 245 12.65 -16.87 4.43
N TYR A 246 12.32 -16.63 5.70
CA TYR A 246 11.36 -17.45 6.45
C TYR A 246 10.01 -17.52 5.72
N VAL A 247 9.47 -16.36 5.33
CA VAL A 247 8.19 -16.28 4.61
C VAL A 247 8.25 -16.96 3.24
N ARG A 248 9.31 -16.70 2.45
CA ARG A 248 9.52 -17.31 1.13
C ARG A 248 9.72 -18.82 1.18
N ASN A 249 10.27 -19.34 2.27
CA ASN A 249 10.49 -20.77 2.44
C ASN A 249 9.26 -21.51 2.99
N GLY A 250 8.19 -20.79 3.32
CA GLY A 250 6.94 -21.37 3.83
C GLY A 250 6.92 -21.55 5.35
N GLY A 251 7.60 -20.66 6.08
CA GLY A 251 7.49 -20.59 7.53
C GLY A 251 6.05 -20.33 7.99
N SER A 252 5.71 -20.84 9.17
CA SER A 252 4.35 -20.78 9.71
C SER A 252 4.03 -19.40 10.28
N LEU A 253 3.33 -18.58 9.50
CA LEU A 253 2.77 -17.33 9.99
C LEU A 253 1.35 -17.53 10.56
N PRO A 254 1.00 -16.87 11.67
CA PRO A 254 -0.38 -16.84 12.12
C PRO A 254 -1.24 -16.05 11.12
N ALA A 255 -2.51 -16.43 10.98
CA ALA A 255 -3.44 -15.70 10.13
C ALA A 255 -3.59 -14.25 10.65
N PRO A 256 -3.47 -13.22 9.79
CA PRO A 256 -3.63 -11.83 10.19
C PRO A 256 -5.08 -11.52 10.56
N GLY A 257 -5.30 -10.44 11.31
CA GLY A 257 -6.65 -9.95 11.61
C GLY A 257 -7.40 -9.50 10.35
N PRO A 258 -8.75 -9.38 10.40
CA PRO A 258 -9.52 -8.82 9.30
C PRO A 258 -9.17 -7.35 9.08
N LEU A 259 -9.21 -6.91 7.82
CA LEU A 259 -9.13 -5.49 7.45
C LEU A 259 -10.38 -4.74 7.94
N PRO A 260 -10.26 -3.43 8.23
CA PRO A 260 -11.41 -2.59 8.62
C PRO A 260 -12.44 -2.44 7.49
#